data_AF-A0A6L7SWT0-F1
#
_entry.id   AF-A0A6L7SWT0-F1
#
_cell.length_a   1.000
_cell.length_b   1.000
_cell.length_c   1.000
_cell.angle_alpha   90.00
_cell.angle_beta   90.00
_cell.angle_gamma   90.00
#
_symmetry.space_group_name_H-M   'P 1'
#
loop_
_entity.id
_entity.type
_entity.pdbx_description
1 polymer ?
#
loop_
_entity_poly.entity_id
_entity_poly.type
_entity_poly.pdbx_seq_one_letter_code
_entity_poly.pdbx_strand_id
1 'polypeptide(L)'
;MTRNHPMCNAAQRVGRLPNPRYLMINPEVLEIEGVKISLGIANSTHVEIIPVGDAIPLLDVEVLYTRTDWFDPGIQTWLQAAEKFEVLVPDRVPREMIVGAY
;
A
#
# COMPACT_ATOMS: atom_id res chain seq x y z
N MET A 1 2.82 -3.65 -3.06
CA MET A 1 2.98 -2.58 -4.08
C MET A 1 2.14 -2.94 -5.29
N THR A 2 1.18 -2.11 -5.65
CA THR A 2 0.36 -2.27 -6.86
C THR A 2 1.10 -1.77 -8.10
N ARG A 3 0.64 -2.17 -9.28
CA ARG A 3 1.16 -1.70 -10.59
C ARG A 3 1.05 -0.18 -10.77
N ASN A 4 0.16 0.47 -10.02
CA ASN A 4 -0.14 1.90 -10.16
C ASN A 4 0.58 2.77 -9.12
N HIS A 5 1.42 2.19 -8.26
CA HIS A 5 2.06 2.96 -7.19
C HIS A 5 2.99 4.07 -7.77
N PRO A 6 2.84 5.35 -7.36
CA PRO A 6 3.59 6.47 -7.92
C PRO A 6 5.11 6.32 -7.83
N MET A 7 5.64 5.69 -6.77
CA MET A 7 7.08 5.46 -6.64
C MET A 7 7.63 4.50 -7.69
N CYS A 8 6.85 3.50 -8.11
CA CYS A 8 7.28 2.57 -9.15
C CYS A 8 7.41 3.30 -10.49
N ASN A 9 6.40 4.10 -10.83
CA ASN A 9 6.39 4.92 -12.03
C ASN A 9 7.57 5.91 -12.06
N ALA A 10 7.81 6.61 -10.94
CA ALA A 10 8.95 7.51 -10.81
C ALA A 10 10.29 6.79 -10.98
N ALA A 11 10.49 5.63 -10.34
CA ALA A 11 11.72 4.84 -10.42
C ALA A 11 11.96 4.25 -11.82
N GLN A 12 10.91 3.89 -12.55
CA GLN A 12 11.00 3.44 -13.94
C GLN A 12 11.40 4.57 -14.89
N ARG A 13 10.82 5.77 -14.74
CA ARG A 13 11.16 6.93 -15.58
C ARG A 13 12.64 7.32 -15.53
N VAL A 14 13.28 7.16 -14.37
CA VAL A 14 14.71 7.45 -14.19
C VAL A 14 15.61 6.23 -14.38
N GLY A 15 15.06 5.09 -14.84
CA GLY A 15 15.82 3.87 -15.14
C GLY A 15 16.33 3.09 -13.93
N ARG A 16 15.95 3.45 -12.70
CA ARG A 16 16.44 2.83 -11.46
C ARG A 16 15.83 1.45 -11.20
N LEU A 17 14.59 1.24 -11.63
CA LEU A 17 13.84 -0.01 -11.42
C LEU A 17 13.09 -0.42 -12.69
N PRO A 18 13.78 -0.83 -13.77
CA PRO A 18 13.16 -1.04 -15.08
C PRO A 18 12.17 -2.22 -15.07
N ASN A 19 12.51 -3.31 -14.37
CA ASN A 19 11.73 -4.54 -14.32
C ASN A 19 11.37 -4.90 -12.86
N PRO A 20 10.41 -4.20 -12.23
CA PRO A 20 9.97 -4.52 -10.88
C PRO A 20 9.34 -5.93 -10.86
N ARG A 21 9.65 -6.68 -9.81
CA ARG A 21 8.98 -7.94 -9.47
C ARG A 21 8.13 -7.72 -8.23
N TYR A 22 6.92 -8.25 -8.26
CA TYR A 22 5.99 -8.09 -7.16
C TYR A 22 5.86 -9.42 -6.43
N LEU A 23 6.03 -9.38 -5.11
CA LEU A 23 5.80 -10.53 -4.25
C LEU A 23 4.35 -10.52 -3.77
N MET A 24 3.72 -11.68 -3.79
CA MET A 24 2.45 -11.92 -3.15
C MET A 24 2.72 -12.24 -1.69
N ILE A 25 2.20 -11.41 -0.78
CA ILE A 25 2.38 -11.55 0.66
C ILE A 25 1.07 -12.05 1.27
N ASN A 26 1.14 -13.05 2.13
CA ASN A 26 0.02 -13.55 2.92
C ASN A 26 -0.49 -12.41 3.82
N PRO A 27 -1.80 -12.07 3.76
CA PRO A 27 -2.41 -11.03 4.60
C PRO A 27 -2.23 -11.23 6.11
N GLU A 28 -1.99 -12.47 6.57
CA GLU A 28 -1.65 -12.77 7.99
C GLU A 28 -0.41 -12.00 8.49
N VAL A 29 0.39 -11.42 7.59
CA VAL A 29 1.46 -10.49 7.97
C VAL A 29 0.93 -9.31 8.80
N LEU A 30 -0.34 -8.93 8.65
CA LEU A 30 -0.99 -7.85 9.43
C LEU A 30 -1.17 -8.21 10.91
N GLU A 31 -1.10 -9.49 11.27
CA GLU A 31 -1.25 -9.99 12.64
C GLU A 31 0.08 -10.02 13.39
N ILE A 32 1.22 -9.80 12.70
CA ILE A 32 2.54 -9.74 13.34
C ILE A 32 2.58 -8.54 14.31
N GLU A 33 3.05 -8.80 15.52
CA GLU A 33 3.24 -7.76 16.54
C GLU A 33 4.14 -6.63 16.01
N GLY A 34 3.71 -5.38 16.20
CA GLY A 34 4.47 -4.20 15.79
C GLY A 34 4.26 -3.77 14.34
N VAL A 35 3.44 -4.50 13.55
CA VAL A 35 3.02 -4.04 12.23
C VAL A 35 2.18 -2.78 12.34
N LYS A 36 2.43 -1.85 11.42
CA LYS A 36 1.73 -0.56 11.35
C LYS A 36 1.26 -0.28 9.93
N ILE A 37 0.29 0.61 9.81
CA ILE A 37 -0.17 1.16 8.54
C ILE A 37 0.25 2.62 8.47
N SER A 38 0.79 3.02 7.32
CA SER A 38 0.99 4.41 6.98
C SER A 38 -0.19 4.88 6.11
N LEU A 39 -0.84 5.98 6.50
CA LEU A 39 -1.98 6.57 5.77
C LEU A 39 -1.51 7.43 4.57
N GLY A 40 -0.43 7.00 3.92
CA GLY A 40 0.26 7.68 2.84
C GLY A 40 1.67 7.11 2.66
N ILE A 41 2.52 7.82 1.91
CA ILE A 41 3.88 7.37 1.66
C ILE A 41 4.69 7.46 2.96
N ALA A 42 5.19 6.34 3.46
CA ALA A 42 5.77 6.23 4.80
C ALA A 42 7.02 7.10 5.02
N ASN A 43 7.68 7.54 3.94
CA ASN A 43 8.85 8.42 4.01
C ASN A 43 8.53 9.93 3.98
N SER A 44 7.25 10.31 3.95
CA SER A 44 6.81 11.71 3.91
C SER A 44 6.75 12.33 5.31
N THR A 45 7.09 13.61 5.44
CA THR A 45 7.18 14.34 6.73
C THR A 45 5.86 14.40 7.51
N HIS A 46 4.72 14.29 6.84
CA HIS A 46 3.39 14.50 7.43
C HIS A 46 2.51 13.25 7.40
N VAL A 47 3.11 12.07 7.23
CA VAL A 47 2.34 10.84 7.16
C VAL A 47 2.06 10.28 8.54
N GLU A 48 0.81 9.94 8.78
CA GLU A 48 0.42 9.26 10.00
C GLU A 48 0.76 7.77 9.90
N ILE A 49 1.36 7.23 10.97
CA ILE A 49 1.70 5.81 11.08
C ILE A 49 1.07 5.28 12.36
N ILE A 50 0.11 4.38 12.19
CA ILE A 50 -0.76 3.89 13.27
C ILE A 50 -0.80 2.36 13.30
N PRO A 51 -1.17 1.75 14.45
CA PRO A 51 -1.41 0.32 14.53
C PRO A 51 -2.46 -0.17 13.53
N VAL A 52 -2.36 -1.42 13.11
CA VAL A 52 -3.29 -2.03 12.13
C VAL A 52 -4.75 -1.90 12.58
N GLY A 53 -5.05 -2.19 13.85
CA GLY A 53 -6.41 -2.11 14.38
C GLY A 53 -7.05 -0.73 14.26
N ASP A 54 -6.25 0.33 14.47
CA ASP A 54 -6.70 1.72 14.38
C ASP A 54 -6.82 2.20 12.92
N ALA A 55 -6.12 1.54 11.99
CA ALA A 55 -6.15 1.87 10.57
C ALA A 55 -7.35 1.29 9.83
N ILE A 56 -7.94 0.18 10.31
CA ILE A 56 -9.08 -0.48 9.65
C ILE A 56 -10.26 0.48 9.40
N PRO A 57 -10.69 1.32 10.36
CA PRO A 57 -11.78 2.28 10.13
C PRO A 57 -11.42 3.42 9.16
N LEU A 58 -10.12 3.66 8.94
CA LEU A 58 -9.60 4.74 8.07
C LEU A 58 -9.27 4.24 6.66
N LEU A 59 -9.13 2.93 6.50
CA LEU A 59 -9.05 2.27 5.21
C LEU A 59 -10.42 2.34 4.55
N ASP A 60 -10.55 3.20 3.54
CA ASP A 60 -11.75 3.27 2.72
C ASP A 60 -11.81 2.05 1.77
N VAL A 61 -12.21 0.91 2.35
CA VAL A 61 -12.38 -0.38 1.66
C VAL A 61 -13.40 -0.27 0.52
N GLU A 62 -14.36 0.64 0.64
CA GLU A 62 -15.38 0.86 -0.38
C GLU A 62 -14.76 1.49 -1.63
N VAL A 63 -13.96 2.54 -1.47
CA VAL A 63 -13.20 3.17 -2.58
C VAL A 63 -12.15 2.23 -3.17
N LEU A 64 -11.51 1.38 -2.35
CA LEU A 64 -10.47 0.46 -2.82
C LEU A 64 -11.00 -0.76 -3.58
N TYR A 65 -12.17 -1.29 -3.22
CA TYR A 65 -12.66 -2.59 -3.73
C TYR A 65 -14.00 -2.53 -4.47
N THR A 66 -14.74 -1.42 -4.39
CA THR A 66 -16.02 -1.27 -5.10
C THR A 66 -15.81 -0.52 -6.42
N ARG A 67 -16.59 -0.89 -7.44
CA ARG A 67 -16.60 -0.17 -8.72
C ARG A 67 -17.33 1.17 -8.54
N THR A 68 -16.58 2.20 -8.19
CA THR A 68 -17.09 3.56 -8.03
C THR A 68 -17.08 4.31 -9.37
N ASP A 69 -17.88 5.37 -9.53
CA ASP A 69 -17.88 6.21 -10.74
C ASP A 69 -16.55 6.97 -10.87
N TRP A 70 -15.66 6.47 -11.73
CA TRP A 70 -14.33 7.04 -11.95
C TRP A 70 -14.34 8.43 -12.61
N PHE A 71 -15.50 8.88 -13.09
CA PHE A 71 -15.66 10.24 -13.63
C PHE A 71 -15.87 11.27 -12.51
N ASP A 72 -16.14 10.85 -11.28
CA ASP A 72 -16.22 11.74 -10.13
C ASP A 72 -14.80 12.11 -9.64
N PRO A 73 -14.41 13.41 -9.70
CA PRO A 73 -13.08 13.86 -9.27
C PRO A 73 -12.83 13.68 -7.77
N GLY A 74 -13.90 13.70 -6.97
CA GLY A 74 -13.87 13.39 -5.55
C GLY A 74 -13.41 11.95 -5.37
N ILE A 75 -14.16 10.98 -5.89
CA ILE A 75 -13.83 9.55 -5.80
C ILE A 75 -12.40 9.25 -6.27
N GLN A 76 -11.95 9.88 -7.37
CA GLN A 76 -10.59 9.73 -7.86
C GLN A 76 -9.53 10.23 -6.88
N THR A 77 -9.79 11.35 -6.19
CA THR A 77 -8.88 11.89 -5.16
C THR A 77 -8.75 10.93 -3.97
N TRP A 78 -9.85 10.32 -3.56
CA TRP A 78 -9.88 9.35 -2.47
C TRP A 78 -9.14 8.07 -2.85
N LEU A 79 -9.33 7.57 -4.07
CA LEU A 79 -8.56 6.44 -4.60
C LEU A 79 -7.05 6.73 -4.55
N GLN A 80 -6.63 7.89 -5.06
CA GLN A 80 -5.22 8.27 -5.07
C GLN A 80 -4.61 8.40 -3.68
N ALA A 81 -5.40 8.75 -2.67
CA ALA A 81 -4.96 8.76 -1.28
C ALA A 81 -4.81 7.33 -0.75
N ALA A 82 -5.83 6.49 -0.95
CA ALA A 82 -5.83 5.11 -0.49
C ALA A 82 -4.75 4.24 -1.17
N GLU A 83 -4.44 4.47 -2.45
CA GLU A 83 -3.35 3.77 -3.18
C GLU A 83 -1.96 4.03 -2.60
N LYS A 84 -1.79 5.07 -1.76
CA LYS A 84 -0.51 5.41 -1.12
C LYS A 84 -0.35 4.76 0.25
N PHE A 85 -1.35 4.03 0.74
CA PHE A 85 -1.23 3.41 2.06
C PHE A 85 -0.19 2.28 2.01
N GLU A 86 0.63 2.18 3.05
CA GLU A 86 1.71 1.21 3.12
C GLU A 86 1.61 0.37 4.40
N VAL A 87 1.82 -0.94 4.26
CA VAL A 87 1.98 -1.86 5.39
C VAL A 87 3.45 -1.87 5.79
N LEU A 88 3.72 -1.52 7.05
CA LEU A 88 5.05 -1.47 7.62
C LEU A 88 5.27 -2.67 8.52
N VAL A 89 6.03 -3.64 8.00
CA VAL A 89 6.38 -4.87 8.73
C VAL A 89 7.71 -4.66 9.45
N PRO A 90 7.79 -4.93 10.78
CA PRO A 90 9.03 -4.77 11.51
C PRO A 90 10.07 -5.77 11.01
N ASP A 91 11.31 -5.29 10.88
CA ASP A 91 12.49 -6.03 10.41
C ASP A 91 12.40 -6.63 9.00
N ARG A 92 11.48 -7.57 8.76
CA ARG A 92 11.28 -8.28 7.49
C ARG A 92 9.96 -9.03 7.43
N VAL A 93 9.48 -9.29 6.22
CA VAL A 93 8.40 -10.27 5.98
C VAL A 93 8.96 -11.69 6.09
N PRO A 94 8.36 -12.59 6.90
CA PRO A 94 8.76 -13.99 6.97
C PRO A 94 8.65 -14.71 5.62
N ARG A 95 9.55 -15.65 5.33
CA ARG A 95 9.64 -16.30 4.01
C ARG A 95 8.39 -17.11 3.69
N GLU A 96 7.84 -17.77 4.69
CA GLU A 96 6.61 -18.55 4.70
C GLU A 96 5.38 -17.70 4.34
N MET A 97 5.44 -16.38 4.57
CA MET A 97 4.38 -15.45 4.18
C MET A 97 4.52 -14.95 2.75
N ILE A 98 5.58 -15.31 2.02
CA ILE A 98 5.73 -14.98 0.60
C ILE A 98 5.15 -16.14 -0.23
N VAL A 99 3.90 -15.97 -0.67
CA VAL A 99 3.10 -17.02 -1.32
C VAL A 99 3.25 -17.08 -2.84
N GLY A 100 3.98 -16.13 -3.45
CA GLY A 100 4.39 -16.19 -4.85
C GLY A 100 4.93 -14.88 -5.39
N ALA A 101 5.08 -14.78 -6.71
CA ALA A 101 5.58 -13.59 -7.38
C ALA A 101 5.02 -13.43 -8.80
N TYR A 102 4.97 -12.20 -9.32
CA TYR A 102 4.68 -11.90 -10.73
C TYR A 102 5.58 -10.77 -11.26
#